data_AF-A0A1H6FDG0-F1
#
_entry.id   AF-A0A1H6FDG0-F1
#
_cell.length_a   1.000
_cell.length_b   1.000
_cell.length_c   1.000
_cell.angle_alpha   90.00
_cell.angle_beta   90.00
_cell.angle_gamma   90.00
#
_symmetry.space_group_name_H-M   'P 1'
#
loop_
_entity.id
_entity.type
_entity.pdbx_description
1 polymer ?
#
loop_
_entity_poly.entity_id
_entity_poly.type
_entity_poly.pdbx_seq_one_letter_code
_entity_poly.pdbx_strand_id
1 'polypeptide(L)'
;MDITPWIIWFLEQIALAAQSSMTKLYKIRIAVLFWDRYRDVVFNPRQIKLIKRLLETEDFADGIARKKYKNLVKTTDITASRDLKNLCDKAVLIPVGAGRSLKYRLKI
;
A
#
# COMPACT_ATOMS: atom_id res chain seq x y z
N MET A 1 -0.59 -19.72 -45.79
CA MET A 1 -0.10 -19.30 -44.46
C MET A 1 -1.28 -19.33 -43.52
N ASP A 2 -1.15 -20.03 -42.39
CA ASP A 2 -2.18 -20.03 -41.34
C ASP A 2 -1.90 -18.87 -40.37
N ILE A 3 -2.86 -17.97 -40.24
CA ILE A 3 -2.77 -16.79 -39.38
C ILE A 3 -3.31 -17.06 -37.96
N THR A 4 -3.93 -18.22 -37.74
CA THR A 4 -4.58 -18.60 -36.47
C THR A 4 -3.65 -18.46 -35.25
N PRO A 5 -2.36 -18.88 -35.29
CA PRO A 5 -1.45 -18.70 -34.14
C PRO A 5 -1.22 -17.24 -33.76
N TRP A 6 -1.16 -16.36 -34.77
CA TRP A 6 -0.99 -14.93 -34.54
C TRP A 6 -2.24 -14.30 -33.91
N ILE A 7 -3.43 -14.73 -34.34
CA ILE A 7 -4.70 -14.26 -33.77
C ILE A 7 -4.81 -14.69 -32.29
N ILE A 8 -4.47 -15.93 -31.96
CA ILE A 8 -4.51 -16.42 -30.57
C ILE A 8 -3.57 -15.59 -29.69
N TRP A 9 -2.31 -15.43 -30.11
CA TRP A 9 -1.33 -14.62 -29.38
C TRP A 9 -1.82 -13.17 -29.22
N PHE A 10 -2.40 -12.58 -30.25
CA PHE A 10 -2.91 -11.21 -30.21
C PHE A 10 -4.04 -11.04 -29.19
N LEU A 11 -5.00 -11.98 -29.16
CA LEU A 11 -6.09 -11.97 -28.19
C LEU A 11 -5.58 -12.17 -26.75
N GLU A 12 -4.55 -13.00 -26.55
CA GLU A 12 -3.88 -13.13 -25.24
C GLU A 12 -3.23 -11.82 -24.79
N GLN A 13 -2.55 -11.10 -25.69
CA GLN A 13 -1.97 -9.80 -25.35
C GLN A 13 -3.04 -8.77 -24.98
N ILE A 14 -4.18 -8.75 -25.68
CA ILE A 14 -5.32 -7.89 -25.33
C ILE A 14 -5.83 -8.23 -23.92
N ALA A 15 -6.02 -9.51 -23.62
CA ALA A 15 -6.49 -9.95 -22.30
C ALA A 15 -5.52 -9.53 -21.18
N LEU A 16 -4.22 -9.70 -21.39
CA LEU A 16 -3.18 -9.27 -20.44
C LEU A 16 -3.18 -7.75 -20.23
N ALA A 17 -3.33 -6.97 -21.30
CA ALA A 17 -3.39 -5.51 -21.23
C ALA A 17 -4.64 -5.03 -20.47
N ALA A 18 -5.80 -5.65 -20.72
CA ALA A 18 -7.04 -5.37 -20.01
C ALA A 18 -6.89 -5.68 -18.51
N GLN A 19 -6.34 -6.84 -18.17
CA GLN A 19 -6.11 -7.24 -16.78
C GLN A 19 -5.15 -6.28 -16.06
N SER A 20 -4.04 -5.90 -16.70
CA SER A 20 -3.08 -4.94 -16.15
C SER A 20 -3.73 -3.57 -15.89
N SER A 21 -4.57 -3.11 -16.81
CA SER A 21 -5.29 -1.84 -16.69
C SER A 21 -6.27 -1.87 -15.52
N MET A 22 -6.98 -2.99 -15.34
CA MET A 22 -7.93 -3.16 -14.24
C MET A 22 -7.24 -3.15 -12.87
N THR A 23 -6.08 -3.80 -12.74
CA THR A 23 -5.25 -3.75 -11.51
C THR A 23 -4.80 -2.32 -11.19
N LYS A 24 -4.38 -1.54 -12.19
CA LYS A 24 -3.97 -0.13 -11.99
C LYS A 24 -5.15 0.72 -11.52
N LEU A 25 -6.31 0.59 -12.17
CA LEU A 25 -7.53 1.31 -11.78
C LEU A 25 -7.93 0.99 -10.34
N TYR A 26 -7.82 -0.28 -9.93
CA TYR A 26 -8.11 -0.69 -8.55
C TYR A 26 -7.20 0.01 -7.53
N LYS A 27 -5.89 0.09 -7.79
CA LYS A 27 -4.94 0.81 -6.91
C LYS A 27 -5.26 2.30 -6.81
N ILE A 28 -5.56 2.95 -7.93
CA ILE A 28 -5.97 4.36 -7.96
C ILE A 28 -7.23 4.56 -7.12
N ARG A 29 -8.25 3.70 -7.31
CA ARG A 29 -9.50 3.77 -6.56
C ARG A 29 -9.28 3.65 -5.05
N ILE A 30 -8.48 2.68 -4.61
CA ILE A 30 -8.15 2.53 -3.17
C ILE A 30 -7.47 3.80 -2.65
N ALA A 31 -6.48 4.33 -3.37
CA ALA A 31 -5.76 5.53 -2.94
C ALA A 31 -6.70 6.74 -2.81
N VAL A 32 -7.58 6.96 -3.79
CA VAL A 32 -8.57 8.04 -3.77
C VAL A 32 -9.50 7.91 -2.56
N LEU A 33 -10.11 6.74 -2.36
CA LEU A 33 -11.02 6.51 -1.23
C LEU A 33 -10.31 6.63 0.13
N PHE A 34 -9.06 6.19 0.21
CA PHE A 34 -8.26 6.33 1.42
C PHE A 34 -8.03 7.80 1.78
N TRP A 35 -7.56 8.61 0.83
CA TRP A 35 -7.28 10.02 1.09
C TRP A 35 -8.55 10.83 1.34
N ASP A 36 -9.66 10.44 0.73
CA ASP A 36 -10.96 11.03 1.01
C ASP A 36 -11.43 10.72 2.45
N ARG A 37 -11.37 9.45 2.86
CA ARG A 37 -11.71 8.99 4.22
C ARG A 37 -10.93 9.73 5.30
N TYR A 38 -9.65 10.02 5.06
CA TYR A 38 -8.74 10.63 6.05
C TYR A 38 -8.39 12.09 5.73
N ARG A 39 -9.24 12.79 4.97
CA ARG A 39 -8.99 14.16 4.51
C ARG A 39 -8.71 15.15 5.65
N ASP A 40 -9.42 15.02 6.77
CA ASP A 40 -9.29 15.91 7.93
C ASP A 40 -8.21 15.47 8.92
N VAL A 41 -7.51 14.37 8.64
CA VAL A 41 -6.43 13.87 9.50
C VAL A 41 -5.13 14.58 9.17
N VAL A 42 -4.58 15.28 10.16
CA VAL A 42 -3.25 15.88 10.01
C VAL A 42 -2.16 14.81 10.05
N PHE A 43 -1.39 14.71 8.98
CA PHE A 43 -0.25 13.81 8.86
C PHE A 43 1.07 14.58 8.82
N ASN A 44 2.10 14.02 9.47
CA ASN A 44 3.46 14.52 9.26
C ASN A 44 4.08 13.95 7.97
N PRO A 45 5.17 14.53 7.43
CA PRO A 45 5.77 14.07 6.17
C PRO A 45 6.21 12.60 6.16
N ARG A 46 6.65 12.07 7.31
CA ARG A 46 7.06 10.65 7.43
C ARG A 46 5.87 9.71 7.35
N GLN A 47 4.76 10.07 7.98
CA GLN A 47 3.50 9.34 7.92
C GLN A 47 2.93 9.34 6.50
N ILE A 48 2.92 10.50 5.82
CA ILE A 48 2.50 10.60 4.42
C ILE A 48 3.35 9.68 3.54
N LYS A 49 4.68 9.69 3.73
CA LYS A 49 5.59 8.80 2.98
C LYS A 49 5.27 7.32 3.20
N LEU A 50 4.96 6.92 4.43
CA LEU A 50 4.54 5.55 4.73
C LEU A 50 3.24 5.21 4.02
N ILE A 51 2.21 6.04 4.17
CA ILE A 51 0.89 5.80 3.59
C ILE A 51 0.98 5.67 2.06
N LYS A 52 1.68 6.59 1.39
CA LYS A 52 1.91 6.52 -0.06
C LYS A 52 2.57 5.21 -0.45
N ARG A 53 3.63 4.82 0.26
CA ARG A 53 4.31 3.55 -0.01
C ARG A 53 3.38 2.35 0.16
N LEU A 54 2.55 2.32 1.21
CA LEU A 54 1.60 1.22 1.46
C LEU A 54 0.46 1.16 0.44
N LEU A 55 0.08 2.29 -0.19
CA LEU A 55 -0.92 2.33 -1.25
C LEU A 55 -0.35 1.94 -2.63
N GLU A 56 0.93 2.23 -2.88
CA GLU A 56 1.57 2.01 -4.18
C GLU A 56 2.13 0.59 -4.35
N THR A 57 2.64 -0.03 -3.29
CA THR A 57 3.32 -1.33 -3.35
C THR A 57 2.55 -2.47 -2.70
N GLU A 58 2.77 -3.68 -3.22
CA GLU A 58 2.27 -4.93 -2.65
C GLU A 58 3.26 -5.57 -1.67
N ASP A 59 4.49 -5.05 -1.57
CA ASP A 59 5.58 -5.55 -0.70
C ASP A 59 5.18 -5.62 0.80
N PHE A 60 4.09 -4.96 1.17
CA PHE A 60 3.57 -4.86 2.53
C PHE A 60 2.13 -5.37 2.64
N ALA A 61 1.71 -6.32 1.81
CA ALA A 61 0.40 -6.97 1.93
C ALA A 61 0.14 -7.50 3.36
N ASP A 62 1.18 -8.05 4.00
CA ASP A 62 1.11 -8.50 5.39
C ASP A 62 1.25 -7.39 6.45
N GLY A 63 1.46 -6.15 6.01
CA GLY A 63 1.76 -5.00 6.86
C GLY A 63 3.25 -4.73 7.02
N ILE A 64 3.55 -3.54 7.55
CA ILE A 64 4.91 -3.08 7.79
C ILE A 64 5.31 -3.27 9.25
N ALA A 65 6.51 -3.80 9.50
CA ALA A 65 7.09 -3.85 10.83
C ALA A 65 7.75 -2.49 11.18
N ARG A 66 7.81 -2.14 12.48
CA ARG A 66 8.45 -0.89 12.96
C ARG A 66 9.86 -0.69 12.40
N LYS A 67 10.68 -1.75 12.39
CA LYS A 67 12.05 -1.70 11.84
C LYS A 67 12.08 -1.29 10.36
N LYS A 68 11.14 -1.80 9.54
CA LYS A 68 11.03 -1.42 8.12
C LYS A 68 10.57 0.03 7.97
N TYR A 69 9.58 0.48 8.76
CA TYR A 69 9.16 1.88 8.76
C TYR A 69 10.30 2.82 9.14
N LYS A 70 11.03 2.52 10.22
CA LYS A 70 12.20 3.28 10.68
C LYS A 70 13.21 3.49 9.55
N ASN A 71 13.52 2.45 8.80
CA ASN A 71 14.45 2.50 7.67
C ASN A 71 13.87 3.28 6.48
N LEU A 72 12.57 3.15 6.21
CA LEU A 72 11.88 3.87 5.13
C LEU A 72 11.95 5.40 5.30
N VAL A 73 11.79 5.88 6.54
CA VAL A 73 11.74 7.32 6.84
C VAL A 73 13.02 7.85 7.51
N LYS A 74 14.04 7.01 7.67
CA LYS A 74 15.34 7.33 8.26
C LYS A 74 15.22 8.06 9.60
N THR A 75 14.55 7.43 10.57
CA THR A 75 14.32 8.01 11.90
C THR A 75 14.78 7.09 13.04
N THR A 76 14.64 7.53 14.29
CA THR A 76 14.99 6.72 15.48
C THR A 76 13.87 5.74 15.82
N ASP A 77 14.17 4.70 16.63
CA ASP A 77 13.13 3.73 17.02
C ASP A 77 12.01 4.37 17.84
N ILE A 78 12.35 5.32 18.72
CA ILE A 78 11.39 6.07 19.53
C ILE A 78 10.45 6.87 18.62
N THR A 79 10.99 7.64 17.67
CA THR A 79 10.19 8.41 16.71
C THR A 79 9.34 7.49 15.84
N ALA A 80 9.89 6.38 15.39
CA ALA A 80 9.16 5.39 14.59
C ALA A 80 7.99 4.79 15.35
N SER A 81 8.21 4.43 16.62
CA SER A 81 7.17 3.91 17.52
C SER A 81 6.06 4.94 17.75
N ARG A 82 6.42 6.20 18.00
CA ARG A 82 5.47 7.30 18.21
C ARG A 82 4.63 7.58 16.96
N ASP A 83 5.26 7.66 15.79
CA ASP A 83 4.56 7.91 14.52
C ASP A 83 3.53 6.80 14.22
N LEU A 84 3.91 5.52 14.39
CA LEU A 84 3.04 4.37 14.15
C LEU A 84 1.91 4.30 15.17
N LYS A 85 2.19 4.54 16.46
CA LYS A 85 1.16 4.65 17.49
C LYS A 85 0.17 5.75 17.15
N ASN A 86 0.66 6.93 16.77
CA ASN A 86 -0.21 8.04 16.38
C ASN A 86 -1.13 7.70 15.19
N LEU A 87 -0.64 6.94 14.21
CA LEU A 87 -1.47 6.47 13.09
C LEU A 87 -2.49 5.41 13.53
N CYS A 88 -2.17 4.56 14.50
CA CYS A 88 -3.14 3.64 15.11
C CYS A 88 -4.21 4.37 15.93
N ASP A 89 -3.82 5.36 16.73
CA ASP A 89 -4.75 6.17 17.53
C ASP A 89 -5.74 6.93 16.63
N LYS A 90 -5.30 7.33 15.43
CA LYS A 90 -6.13 7.93 14.37
C LYS A 90 -6.95 6.92 13.55
N ALA A 91 -6.90 5.64 13.91
CA ALA A 91 -7.50 4.52 13.18
C ALA A 91 -7.06 4.39 11.71
N VAL A 92 -5.94 5.01 11.32
CA VAL A 92 -5.39 4.96 9.95
C VAL A 92 -4.67 3.64 9.72
N LEU A 93 -3.99 3.14 10.75
CA LEU A 93 -3.34 1.83 10.76
C LEU A 93 -3.99 0.89 11.78
N ILE A 94 -4.05 -0.39 11.43
CA ILE A 94 -4.41 -1.47 12.36
C ILE A 94 -3.17 -2.33 12.67
N PRO A 95 -2.92 -2.68 13.95
CA PRO A 95 -1.90 -3.65 14.30
C PRO A 95 -2.34 -5.06 13.88
N VAL A 96 -1.40 -5.85 13.38
CA VAL A 96 -1.60 -7.25 12.99
C VAL A 96 -0.47 -8.09 13.58
N GLY A 97 -0.81 -9.18 14.27
CA GLY A 97 0.16 -9.98 15.03
C GLY A 97 0.47 -9.41 16.41
N ALA A 98 1.45 -9.99 17.10
CA ALA A 98 1.81 -9.63 18.48
C ALA A 98 3.31 -9.78 18.75
N GLY A 99 3.83 -9.05 19.74
CA GLY A 99 5.24 -9.14 20.14
C GLY A 99 6.20 -8.88 18.97
N ARG A 100 7.06 -9.86 18.65
CA ARG A 100 8.07 -9.75 17.58
C ARG A 100 7.46 -9.80 16.16
N SER A 101 6.22 -10.28 16.01
CA SER A 101 5.51 -10.33 14.72
C SER A 101 4.57 -9.15 14.47
N LEU A 102 4.57 -8.14 15.34
CA LEU A 102 3.72 -6.97 15.21
C LEU A 102 4.03 -6.19 13.92
N LYS A 103 3.03 -6.12 13.05
CA LYS A 103 3.01 -5.34 11.81
C LYS A 103 1.84 -4.37 11.84
N TYR A 104 1.86 -3.41 10.93
CA TYR A 104 0.82 -2.40 10.78
C TYR A 104 0.30 -2.39 9.34
N ARG A 105 -1.02 -2.41 9.16
CA ARG A 105 -1.69 -2.33 7.84
C ARG A 105 -2.59 -1.11 7.77
N LEU A 106 -2.84 -0.59 6.57
CA LEU A 106 -3.85 0.44 6.37
C LEU A 106 -5.23 -0.12 6.73
N LYS A 107 -6.07 0.71 7.36
CA LYS A 107 -7.48 0.43 7.56
C LYS A 107 -8.25 0.90 6.32
N ILE A 108 -8.27 0.04 5.29
CA ILE A 108 -8.95 0.25 4.00
C ILE A 108 -10.20 -0.60 3.94
#